data_AF-A0A640W1W1-F1
#
_entry.id   AF-A0A640W1W1-F1
#
_cell.length_a   1.000
_cell.length_b   1.000
_cell.length_c   1.000
_cell.angle_alpha   90.00
_cell.angle_beta   90.00
_cell.angle_gamma   90.00
#
_symmetry.space_group_name_H-M   'P 1'
#
loop_
_entity.id
_entity.type
_entity.pdbx_description
1 polymer ?
#
loop_
_entity_poly.entity_id
_entity_poly.type
_entity_poly.pdbx_seq_one_letter_code
_entity_poly.pdbx_strand_id
1 'polypeptide(L)' 'MKQEREFKLRAAHYFFNPIAIAKGFLDLTMEEVKGEQKKKLEAARGAIERVEKVVKNVIQRGEIYE' A
#
# COMPACT_ATOMS: atom_id res chain seq x y z
N MET A 1 -8.34 -25.74 -0.52
CA MET A 1 -6.96 -25.27 -0.86
C MET A 1 -6.90 -24.42 -2.13
N LYS A 2 -7.46 -24.82 -3.29
CA LYS A 2 -7.38 -24.02 -4.54
C LYS A 2 -8.11 -22.67 -4.48
N GLN A 3 -9.34 -22.63 -3.97
CA GLN A 3 -10.14 -21.40 -3.81
C GLN A 3 -9.46 -20.36 -2.90
N GLU A 4 -8.89 -20.79 -1.78
CA GLU A 4 -8.17 -19.89 -0.86
C GLU A 4 -6.93 -19.29 -1.53
N ARG A 5 -6.18 -20.11 -2.29
CA ARG A 5 -5.01 -19.64 -3.04
C ARG A 5 -5.39 -18.63 -4.12
N GLU A 6 -6.46 -18.89 -4.88
CA GLU A 6 -6.97 -17.97 -5.89
C GLU A 6 -7.51 -16.67 -5.28
N PHE A 7 -8.16 -16.75 -4.11
CA PHE A 7 -8.59 -15.57 -3.36
C PHE A 7 -7.38 -14.73 -2.94
N LYS A 8 -6.36 -15.33 -2.31
CA LYS A 8 -5.14 -14.62 -1.88
C LYS A 8 -4.43 -13.95 -3.05
N LEU A 9 -4.32 -14.63 -4.20
CA LEU A 9 -3.73 -14.07 -5.43
C LEU A 9 -4.53 -12.88 -5.97
N ARG A 10 -5.86 -13.01 -6.07
CA ARG A 10 -6.70 -11.91 -6.54
C ARG A 10 -6.65 -10.72 -5.59
N ALA A 11 -6.78 -10.95 -4.29
CA ALA A 11 -6.68 -9.89 -3.28
C ALA A 11 -5.32 -9.18 -3.38
N ALA A 12 -4.22 -9.94 -3.49
CA ALA A 12 -2.89 -9.36 -3.67
C ALA A 12 -2.83 -8.43 -4.88
N HIS A 13 -3.34 -8.87 -6.04
CA HIS A 13 -3.39 -8.02 -7.23
C HIS A 13 -4.28 -6.78 -7.07
N TYR A 14 -5.48 -6.94 -6.51
CA TYR A 14 -6.43 -5.83 -6.34
C TYR A 14 -5.93 -4.74 -5.39
N PHE A 15 -5.15 -5.11 -4.37
CA PHE A 15 -4.65 -4.14 -3.38
C PHE A 15 -3.22 -3.68 -3.64
N PHE A 16 -2.26 -4.60 -3.85
CA PHE A 16 -0.86 -4.22 -3.95
C PHE A 16 -0.54 -3.45 -5.24
N ASN A 17 -1.23 -3.73 -6.35
CA ASN A 17 -0.97 -3.01 -7.60
C ASN A 17 -1.35 -1.52 -7.49
N PRO A 18 -2.58 -1.14 -7.06
CA PRO A 18 -2.92 0.27 -6.84
C PRO A 18 -2.07 0.95 -5.77
N ILE A 19 -1.72 0.24 -4.67
CA ILE A 19 -0.83 0.76 -3.63
C ILE A 19 0.54 1.10 -4.20
N ALA A 20 1.13 0.20 -5.00
CA ALA A 20 2.42 0.43 -5.64
C ALA A 20 2.38 1.64 -6.58
N ILE A 21 1.31 1.77 -7.37
CA ILE A 21 1.10 2.92 -8.27
C ILE A 21 1.02 4.23 -7.46
N ALA A 22 0.20 4.26 -6.41
CA ALA A 22 0.05 5.45 -5.56
C ALA A 22 1.38 5.85 -4.90
N LYS A 23 2.11 4.87 -4.36
CA LYS A 23 3.44 5.07 -3.79
C LYS A 23 4.42 5.62 -4.82
N GLY A 24 4.46 5.08 -6.03
CA GLY A 24 5.34 5.55 -7.09
C GLY A 24 5.07 7.01 -7.51
N PHE A 25 3.80 7.39 -7.67
CA PHE A 25 3.45 8.79 -7.98
C PHE A 25 3.80 9.75 -6.84
N LEU A 26 3.59 9.35 -5.58
CA LEU A 26 4.01 10.14 -4.42
C LEU A 26 5.53 10.32 -4.40
N ASP A 27 6.29 9.27 -4.67
CA ASP A 27 7.75 9.33 -4.70
C ASP A 27 8.25 10.30 -5.77
N LEU A 28 7.76 10.18 -7.01
CA LEU A 28 8.09 11.11 -8.09
C LEU A 28 7.75 12.56 -7.74
N THR A 29 6.58 12.80 -7.15
CA THR A 29 6.15 14.16 -6.78
C THR A 29 7.02 14.74 -5.65
N MET A 30 7.46 13.91 -4.70
CA MET A 30 8.34 14.33 -3.60
C MET A 30 9.76 14.69 -4.04
N GLU A 31 10.19 14.27 -5.23
CA GLU A 31 11.46 14.72 -5.84
C GLU A 31 11.36 16.18 -6.32
N GLU A 32 10.17 16.64 -6.68
CA GLU A 32 9.91 17.95 -7.26
C GLU A 32 9.51 19.02 -6.23
N VAL A 33 8.92 18.63 -5.10
CA VAL A 33 8.42 19.56 -4.07
C VAL A 33 9.32 19.67 -2.84
N LYS A 34 9.21 20.77 -2.08
CA LYS A 34 9.99 21.04 -0.86
C LYS A 34 9.13 21.58 0.29
N GLY A 35 9.73 21.62 1.48
CA GLY A 35 9.12 22.23 2.67
C GLY A 35 7.84 21.51 3.11
N GLU A 36 6.81 22.29 3.42
CA GLU A 36 5.56 21.77 4.00
C GLU A 36 4.80 20.83 3.05
N GLN A 37 4.86 21.07 1.73
CA GLN A 37 4.23 20.17 0.76
C GLN A 37 4.86 18.78 0.78
N LYS A 38 6.21 18.71 0.85
CA LYS A 38 6.92 17.44 0.95
C LYS A 38 6.52 16.66 2.21
N LYS A 39 6.45 17.32 3.36
CA LYS A 39 6.03 16.70 4.63
C LYS A 39 4.62 16.11 4.55
N LYS A 40 3.68 16.80 3.89
CA LYS A 40 2.31 16.29 3.68
C LYS A 40 2.28 15.05 2.81
N LEU A 41 3.11 15.01 1.75
CA LEU A 41 3.24 13.83 0.89
C LEU A 41 3.91 12.66 1.62
N GLU A 42 4.92 12.92 2.44
CA GLU A 42 5.55 11.90 3.30
C GLU A 42 4.54 11.29 4.29
N ALA A 43 3.70 12.12 4.91
CA ALA A 43 2.63 11.66 5.79
C ALA A 43 1.59 10.82 5.04
N ALA A 44 1.18 11.24 3.83
CA ALA A 44 0.27 10.48 2.98
C ALA A 44 0.88 9.13 2.57
N ARG A 45 2.16 9.11 2.19
CA ARG A 45 2.90 7.89 1.89
C ARG A 45 2.91 6.94 3.10
N GLY A 46 3.20 7.45 4.29
CA GLY A 46 3.19 6.65 5.52
C GLY A 46 1.82 6.04 5.81
N ALA A 47 0.73 6.77 5.55
CA ALA A 47 -0.62 6.23 5.68
C ALA A 47 -0.89 5.09 4.69
N ILE A 48 -0.43 5.21 3.44
CA ILE A 48 -0.55 4.15 2.43
C ILE A 48 0.27 2.92 2.84
N GLU A 49 1.46 3.09 3.41
CA GLU A 49 2.28 1.97 3.92
C GLU A 49 1.61 1.22 5.06
N ARG A 50 0.89 1.93 5.94
CA ARG A 50 0.08 1.28 6.98
C ARG A 50 -1.02 0.42 6.36
N VAL A 51 -1.73 0.93 5.35
CA VAL A 51 -2.73 0.15 4.60
C VAL A 51 -2.11 -1.08 3.92
N GLU A 52 -0.94 -0.91 3.31
CA GLU A 52 -0.19 -2.01 2.68
C GLU A 52 0.14 -3.13 3.69
N LYS A 53 0.57 -2.78 4.90
CA LYS A 53 0.83 -3.76 5.98
C LYS A 53 -0.43 -4.50 6.40
N VAL A 54 -1.54 -3.80 6.62
CA VAL A 54 -2.82 -4.44 6.98
C VAL A 54 -3.25 -5.41 5.89
N VAL A 55 -3.24 -5.00 4.62
CA VAL A 55 -3.59 -5.87 3.49
C VAL A 55 -2.71 -7.12 3.47
N LYS A 56 -1.40 -6.94 3.68
CA LYS A 56 -0.45 -8.06 3.74
C LYS A 56 -0.77 -9.03 4.89
N ASN A 57 -1.06 -8.52 6.07
CA ASN A 57 -1.41 -9.32 7.24
C ASN A 57 -2.74 -10.07 7.02
N VAL A 58 -3.74 -9.41 6.45
CA VAL A 58 -5.03 -10.04 6.11
C VAL A 58 -4.85 -11.17 5.09
N ILE A 59 -4.09 -10.94 4.02
CA ILE A 59 -3.90 -11.96 2.97
C ILE A 59 -3.06 -13.14 3.48
N GLN A 60 -2.03 -12.89 4.28
CA GLN A 60 -1.09 -13.92 4.73
C GLN A 60 -1.59 -14.69 5.96
N ARG A 61 -2.16 -13.97 6.93
CA ARG A 61 -2.47 -14.48 8.28
C ARG A 61 -3.97 -14.44 8.60
N GLY A 62 -4.76 -13.68 7.86
CA GLY A 62 -6.18 -13.48 8.16
C GLY A 62 -6.43 -12.50 9.32
N GLU A 63 -5.43 -11.71 9.69
CA GLU A 63 -5.46 -10.83 10.86
C GLU A 63 -5.47 -9.37 10.43
N ILE A 64 -6.25 -8.52 11.11
CA ILE A 64 -6.35 -7.08 10.83
C ILE A 64 -5.51 -6.33 11.86
N TYR A 65 -4.25 -6.10 11.53
CA TYR A 65 -3.32 -5.27 12.31
C TYR A 65 -2.26 -4.68 11.37
N GLU A 66 -1.56 -3.65 11.82
CA GLU A 66 -0.46 -3.00 11.09
C GLU A 66 0.92 -3.56 11.45
#